data_AF-A0A9E3GI12-F1
#
_entry.id   AF-A0A9E3GI12-F1
#
_cell.length_a   1.000
_cell.length_b   1.000
_cell.length_c   1.000
_cell.angle_alpha   90.00
_cell.angle_beta   90.00
_cell.angle_gamma   90.00
#
_symmetry.space_group_name_H-M   'P 1'
#
loop_
_entity.id
_entity.type
_entity.pdbx_description
1 polymer ?
#
loop_
_entity_poly.entity_id
_entity_poly.type
_entity_poly.pdbx_seq_one_letter_code
_entity_poly.pdbx_strand_id
1 'polypeptide(L)' 'MNVKKFGVKKTFNGYWTYAEKEDCSVYWATKHFTTKHEAEDFINKLASEYKWI' A
#
# COMPACT_ATOMS: atom_id res chain seq x y z
N MET A 1 -8.64 -6.54 18.03
CA MET A 1 -7.77 -6.85 16.87
C MET A 1 -7.71 -5.60 16.01
N ASN A 2 -6.54 -4.98 15.86
CA ASN A 2 -6.35 -3.89 14.92
C ASN A 2 -6.41 -4.46 13.50
N VAL A 3 -7.45 -4.09 12.75
CA VAL A 3 -7.60 -4.51 11.35
C VAL A 3 -6.66 -3.63 10.53
N LYS A 4 -5.48 -4.15 10.19
CA LYS A 4 -4.59 -3.53 9.22
C LYS A 4 -5.30 -3.49 7.86
N LYS A 5 -5.31 -2.32 7.22
CA LYS A 5 -5.87 -2.13 5.88
C LYS A 5 -4.81 -1.49 5.00
N PHE A 6 -4.78 -1.84 3.73
CA PHE A 6 -3.88 -1.23 2.75
C PHE A 6 -4.64 -0.70 1.55
N GLY A 7 -4.00 0.20 0.82
CA GLY A 7 -4.56 0.77 -0.40
C GLY A 7 -3.48 1.46 -1.23
N VAL A 8 -3.82 1.79 -2.48
CA VAL A 8 -2.91 2.46 -3.41
C VAL A 8 -3.46 3.82 -3.84
N LYS A 9 -2.57 4.77 -4.15
CA LYS A 9 -2.95 6.04 -4.77
C LYS A 9 -1.96 6.47 -5.83
N LYS A 10 -2.41 7.34 -6.73
CA LYS A 10 -1.54 8.09 -7.64
C LYS A 10 -0.94 9.30 -6.90
N THR A 11 0.35 9.46 -7.00
CA THR A 11 1.13 10.60 -6.49
C THR A 11 1.00 11.79 -7.44
N PHE A 12 1.33 12.99 -6.95
CA PHE A 12 1.34 14.21 -7.77
C PHE A 12 2.27 14.09 -8.99
N ASN A 13 3.37 13.34 -8.86
CA ASN A 13 4.35 13.13 -9.92
C ASN A 13 3.94 12.05 -10.94
N GLY A 14 2.71 11.55 -10.87
CA GLY A 14 2.15 10.59 -11.82
C GLY A 14 2.41 9.11 -11.52
N TYR A 15 3.28 8.79 -10.55
CA TYR A 15 3.54 7.43 -10.10
C TYR A 15 2.46 6.90 -9.15
N TRP A 16 2.38 5.59 -8.98
CA TRP A 16 1.54 4.93 -7.97
C TRP A 16 2.35 4.58 -6.73
N THR A 17 1.70 4.55 -5.57
CA THR A 17 2.30 4.11 -4.29
C THR A 17 1.23 3.42 -3.43
N TYR A 18 1.65 2.72 -2.37
CA TYR A 18 0.76 2.10 -1.41
C TYR A 18 0.83 2.79 -0.03
N ALA A 19 -0.20 2.57 0.78
CA ALA A 19 -0.23 2.92 2.19
C ALA A 19 -0.75 1.78 3.04
N GLU A 20 -0.30 1.78 4.28
CA GLU A 20 -0.87 1.00 5.38
C GLU A 20 -1.66 1.94 6.28
N LYS A 21 -2.87 1.51 6.67
CA LYS A 21 -3.69 2.15 7.68
C LYS A 21 -3.71 1.27 8.92
N GLU A 22 -3.26 1.84 10.02
CA GLU A 22 -3.30 1.26 11.36
C GLU A 22 -4.07 2.22 12.26
N ASP A 23 -5.20 1.75 12.82
CA ASP A 23 -6.14 2.55 13.61
C ASP A 23 -6.57 3.86 12.93
N CYS A 24 -6.10 5.01 13.43
CA CYS A 24 -6.40 6.33 12.88
C CYS A 24 -5.26 6.89 12.00
N SER A 25 -4.14 6.18 11.90
CA SER A 25 -2.94 6.61 11.18
C SER A 25 -2.87 5.99 9.79
N VAL A 26 -2.34 6.75 8.83
CA VAL A 26 -2.05 6.29 7.46
C VAL A 26 -0.59 6.56 7.15
N TYR A 27 0.14 5.50 6.82
CA TYR A 27 1.55 5.54 6.49
C TYR A 27 1.74 5.29 5.00
N TRP A 28 2.22 6.31 4.27
CA TRP A 28 2.50 6.21 2.84
C TRP A 28 3.91 5.69 2.59
N ALA A 29 4.04 4.71 1.70
CA ALA A 29 5.33 4.23 1.27
C ALA A 29 6.05 5.27 0.39
N THR A 30 7.37 5.28 0.45
CA THR A 30 8.22 6.08 -0.44
C THR A 30 8.45 5.41 -1.80
N LYS A 31 8.05 4.14 -1.93
CA LYS A 31 8.20 3.38 -3.16
C LYS A 31 7.16 3.83 -4.19
N HIS A 32 7.65 4.03 -5.41
CA HIS A 32 6.86 4.45 -6.56
C HIS A 32 6.79 3.34 -7.62
N PHE A 33 5.63 3.24 -8.27
CA PHE A 33 5.32 2.27 -9.32
C PHE A 33 4.78 3.00 -10.55
N THR A 34 4.96 2.42 -11.73
CA THR A 34 4.50 3.06 -12.98
C THR A 34 3.02 2.84 -13.21
N THR A 35 2.50 1.69 -12.79
CA THR A 35 1.09 1.34 -12.92
C THR A 35 0.43 1.09 -11.56
N LYS A 36 -0.90 1.23 -11.53
CA LYS A 36 -1.71 0.90 -10.36
C LYS A 36 -1.55 -0.57 -9.98
N HIS A 37 -1.59 -1.44 -10.99
CA HIS A 37 -1.53 -2.90 -10.82
C HIS A 37 -0.23 -3.33 -10.13
N GLU A 38 0.92 -2.79 -10.54
CA GLU A 38 2.20 -3.06 -9.88
C GLU A 38 2.20 -2.70 -8.38
N ALA A 39 1.58 -1.58 -8.01
CA ALA A 39 1.49 -1.17 -6.61
C ALA A 39 0.58 -2.10 -5.81
N GLU A 40 -0.55 -2.52 -6.39
CA GLU A 40 -1.51 -3.44 -5.78
C GLU A 40 -0.91 -4.84 -5.58
N ASP A 41 -0.28 -5.39 -6.61
CA ASP A 41 0.38 -6.69 -6.54
C ASP A 41 1.51 -6.69 -5.49
N PHE A 42 2.27 -5.60 -5.43
CA PHE A 42 3.35 -5.47 -4.45
C PHE A 42 2.81 -5.47 -3.01
N ILE A 43 1.80 -4.66 -2.69
CA ILE A 43 1.27 -4.61 -1.33
C ILE A 43 0.49 -5.88 -0.95
N ASN A 44 -0.18 -6.52 -1.91
CA ASN A 44 -0.84 -7.82 -1.66
C ASN A 44 0.19 -8.91 -1.36
N LYS A 45 1.29 -8.96 -2.12
CA LYS A 45 2.39 -9.90 -1.87
C LYS A 45 3.01 -9.65 -0.49
N LEU A 46 3.30 -8.38 -0.16
CA LEU A 46 3.85 -8.01 1.14
C LEU A 46 2.88 -8.36 2.28
N ALA A 47 1.60 -8.03 2.15
CA ALA A 47 0.59 -8.35 3.16
C ALA A 47 0.49 -9.87 3.40
N SER A 48 0.59 -10.68 2.36
CA SER A 48 0.64 -12.14 2.45
C SER A 48 1.90 -12.65 3.17
N GLU A 49 3.09 -12.14 2.79
CA GLU A 49 4.38 -12.52 3.39
C GLU A 49 4.41 -12.26 4.91
N TYR A 50 3.79 -11.16 5.35
CA TYR A 50 3.75 -10.76 6.76
C TYR A 50 2.46 -11.15 7.50
N LYS A 51 1.55 -11.91 6.87
CA LYS A 51 0.27 -12.35 7.43
C LYS A 51 -0.60 -11.21 7.95
N TRP A 52 -0.67 -10.11 7.19
CA TRP A 52 -1.57 -8.99 7.46
C TRP A 52 -2.99 -9.24 6.97
N ILE A 53 -3.18 -10.24 6.10
CA ILE A 53 -4.45 -10.73 5.54
C ILE A 53 -4.54 -12.25 5.62
#